data_AF-A0A7S2DJ86-F1
#
_entry.id   AF-A0A7S2DJ86-F1
#
_cell.length_a   1.000
_cell.length_b   1.000
_cell.length_c   1.000
_cell.angle_alpha   90.00
_cell.angle_beta   90.00
_cell.angle_gamma   90.00
#
_symmetry.space_group_name_H-M   'P 1'
#
loop_
_entity.id
_entity.type
_entity.pdbx_description
1 polymer ?
#
loop_
_entity_poly.entity_id
_entity_poly.type
_entity_poly.pdbx_seq_one_letter_code
_entity_poly.pdbx_strand_id
1 'polypeptide(L)'
;ALAGQDDEDGPVPAGQNPATNRVELAASELFTVPGLATAYHTSVVVNGEEFFFSDSGILWDRALTSHQGKPSELVDLGFSRRTGSQLMSVLQPHFAPGSYD
;
A
#
# COMPACT_ATOMS: atom_id res chain seq x y z
N ALA A 1 -12.17 -8.07 -26.89
CA ALA A 1 -12.24 -7.58 -25.50
C ALA A 1 -11.41 -8.56 -24.67
N LEU A 2 -10.33 -8.21 -23.99
CA LEU A 2 -9.76 -6.94 -23.55
C LEU A 2 -8.25 -7.02 -23.78
N ALA A 3 -7.65 -6.00 -24.40
CA ALA A 3 -6.20 -5.87 -24.45
C ALA A 3 -5.74 -5.36 -23.08
N GLY A 4 -4.76 -6.03 -22.48
CA GLY A 4 -4.01 -5.48 -21.37
C GLY A 4 -3.39 -4.16 -21.82
N GLN A 5 -3.72 -3.09 -21.11
CA GLN A 5 -2.93 -1.87 -21.16
C GLN A 5 -1.90 -2.01 -20.07
N ASP A 6 -0.70 -2.33 -20.50
CA ASP A 6 0.50 -2.27 -19.69
C ASP A 6 0.65 -0.82 -19.23
N ASP A 7 0.39 -0.57 -17.94
CA ASP A 7 0.59 0.71 -17.24
C ASP A 7 2.10 0.95 -17.01
N GLU A 8 2.92 0.78 -18.05
CA GLU A 8 4.25 1.39 -18.08
C GLU A 8 4.03 2.90 -18.16
N ASP A 9 4.51 3.63 -17.17
CA ASP A 9 4.27 5.07 -16.97
C ASP A 9 5.01 5.89 -18.05
N GLY A 10 4.53 5.78 -19.29
CA GLY A 10 5.01 6.51 -20.45
C GLY A 10 4.72 8.01 -20.34
N PRO A 11 5.20 8.81 -21.31
CA PRO A 11 4.99 10.26 -21.30
C PRO A 11 3.53 10.61 -21.08
N VAL A 12 3.24 11.43 -20.08
CA VAL A 12 1.88 11.79 -19.69
C VAL A 12 1.17 12.43 -20.89
N PRO A 13 0.12 11.81 -21.47
CA PRO A 13 -0.65 12.46 -22.51
C PRO A 13 -1.33 13.69 -21.91
N ALA A 14 -1.36 14.78 -22.69
CA ALA A 14 -1.95 16.04 -22.25
C ALA A 14 -3.42 15.82 -21.80
N GLY A 15 -3.71 16.11 -20.52
CA GLY A 15 -5.05 15.99 -19.94
C GLY A 15 -5.18 15.04 -18.73
N GLN A 16 -4.13 14.32 -18.33
CA GLN A 16 -4.14 13.56 -17.07
C GLN A 16 -3.66 14.42 -15.89
N ASN A 17 -4.24 14.21 -14.71
CA ASN A 17 -3.81 14.87 -13.49
C ASN A 17 -2.34 14.51 -13.17
N PRO A 18 -1.52 15.48 -12.71
CA PRO A 18 -0.15 15.22 -12.31
C PRO A 18 -0.10 14.18 -11.17
N ALA A 19 0.99 13.43 -11.10
CA ALA A 19 1.25 12.51 -9.98
C ALA A 19 1.63 13.33 -8.75
N THR A 20 0.65 13.61 -7.89
CA THR A 20 0.81 14.50 -6.72
C THR A 20 0.65 13.76 -5.40
N ASN A 21 0.23 12.49 -5.41
CA ASN A 21 0.02 11.73 -4.18
C ASN A 21 1.33 11.04 -3.80
N ARG A 22 1.96 11.45 -2.71
CA ARG A 22 3.18 10.81 -2.22
C ARG A 22 2.87 9.40 -1.75
N VAL A 23 3.71 8.44 -2.14
CA VAL A 23 3.56 7.02 -1.78
C VAL A 23 4.80 6.57 -1.03
N GLU A 24 4.58 5.92 0.10
CA GLU A 24 5.64 5.31 0.92
C GLU A 24 5.28 3.86 1.27
N LEU A 25 6.30 3.04 1.49
CA LEU A 25 6.17 1.74 2.14
C LEU A 25 6.51 1.91 3.62
N ALA A 26 5.56 1.59 4.50
CA ALA A 26 5.87 1.42 5.91
C ALA A 26 6.25 -0.04 6.18
N ALA A 27 7.31 -0.26 6.96
CA ALA A 27 7.76 -1.60 7.33
C ALA A 27 8.18 -1.64 8.81
N SER A 28 7.74 -2.67 9.53
CA SER A 28 8.25 -2.99 10.87
C SER A 28 8.48 -4.50 11.03
N GLU A 29 9.37 -4.87 11.95
CA GLU A 29 9.59 -6.28 12.26
C GLU A 29 8.35 -6.88 12.96
N LEU A 30 7.77 -7.92 12.35
CA LEU A 30 6.63 -8.63 12.94
C LEU A 30 7.10 -9.62 14.02
N PHE A 31 8.05 -10.48 13.69
CA PHE A 31 8.73 -11.36 14.64
C PHE A 31 10.06 -11.84 14.07
N THR A 32 10.98 -12.26 14.95
CA THR A 32 12.29 -12.79 14.56
C THR A 32 12.48 -14.17 15.18
N VAL A 33 12.88 -15.14 14.37
CA VAL A 33 13.35 -16.46 14.81
C VAL A 33 14.88 -16.47 14.70
N PRO A 34 15.61 -16.44 15.83
CA PRO A 34 17.07 -16.35 15.82
C PRO A 34 17.73 -17.47 15.01
N GLY A 35 18.65 -17.10 14.12
CA GLY A 35 19.37 -18.04 13.25
C GLY A 35 18.55 -18.55 12.07
N LEU A 36 17.32 -18.08 11.87
CA LEU A 36 16.44 -18.51 10.78
C LEU A 36 15.97 -17.34 9.91
N ALA A 37 15.11 -16.47 10.44
CA ALA A 37 14.49 -15.39 9.65
C ALA A 37 13.84 -14.30 10.53
N THR A 38 13.66 -13.13 9.93
CA THR A 38 12.81 -12.04 10.43
C THR A 38 11.61 -11.88 9.51
N ALA A 39 10.41 -11.94 10.06
CA ALA A 39 9.18 -11.60 9.36
C ALA A 39 8.91 -10.10 9.50
N TYR A 40 8.38 -9.48 8.45
CA TYR A 40 8.03 -8.07 8.43
C TYR A 40 6.53 -7.91 8.21
N HIS A 41 5.99 -6.87 8.85
CA HIS A 41 4.67 -6.33 8.52
C HIS A 41 4.87 -5.08 7.68
N THR A 42 4.09 -4.95 6.60
CA THR A 42 4.17 -3.81 5.71
C THR A 42 2.80 -3.23 5.39
N SER A 43 2.79 -1.94 5.07
CA SER A 43 1.61 -1.22 4.62
C SER A 43 1.99 -0.15 3.59
N VAL A 44 1.02 0.26 2.79
CA VAL A 44 1.19 1.34 1.80
C VAL A 44 0.68 2.64 2.42
N VAL A 45 1.47 3.69 2.39
CA VAL A 45 1.09 5.00 2.88
C VAL A 45 0.92 5.95 1.71
N VAL A 46 -0.28 6.52 1.54
CA VAL A 46 -0.58 7.51 0.49
C VAL A 46 -0.92 8.83 1.16
N ASN A 47 -0.11 9.86 0.93
CA ASN A 47 -0.25 11.18 1.58
C ASN A 47 -0.38 11.10 3.11
N GLY A 48 0.33 10.17 3.75
CA GLY A 48 0.29 9.95 5.20
C GLY A 48 -0.90 9.12 5.70
N GLU A 49 -1.78 8.63 4.82
CA GLU A 49 -2.83 7.67 5.17
C GLU A 49 -2.34 6.25 4.89
N GLU A 50 -2.36 5.40 5.92
CA GLU A 50 -1.96 3.99 5.86
C GLU A 50 -3.06 3.14 5.22
N PHE A 51 -2.68 2.17 4.40
CA PHE A 51 -3.52 1.12 3.84
C PHE A 51 -2.84 -0.24 4.05
N PHE A 52 -3.52 -1.16 4.73
CA PHE A 52 -2.98 -2.49 5.05
C PHE A 52 -4.05 -3.57 4.92
N PHE A 53 -3.62 -4.80 4.61
CA PHE A 53 -4.51 -5.95 4.46
C PHE A 53 -4.47 -6.84 5.70
N SER A 54 -5.65 -7.34 6.10
CA SER A 54 -5.84 -8.22 7.26
C SER A 54 -6.98 -9.21 6.99
N ASP A 55 -7.28 -10.08 7.95
CA ASP A 55 -8.46 -10.96 7.92
C ASP A 55 -9.78 -10.21 7.67
N SER A 56 -9.85 -8.91 8.00
CA SER A 56 -11.03 -8.06 7.80
C SER A 56 -11.07 -7.35 6.45
N GLY A 57 -10.17 -7.70 5.52
CA GLY A 57 -9.99 -6.98 4.26
C GLY A 57 -8.95 -5.85 4.36
N ILE A 58 -8.99 -4.93 3.41
CA ILE A 58 -8.17 -3.71 3.46
C ILE A 58 -8.75 -2.74 4.48
N LEU A 59 -7.92 -2.32 5.42
CA LEU A 59 -8.19 -1.29 6.41
C LEU A 59 -7.30 -0.07 6.16
N TRP A 60 -7.65 1.06 6.78
CA TRP A 60 -6.86 2.28 6.66
C TRP A 60 -6.88 3.12 7.95
N ASP A 61 -5.82 3.88 8.18
CA ASP A 61 -5.73 4.84 9.27
C ASP A 61 -4.73 5.99 8.97
N ARG A 62 -4.43 6.83 9.96
CA ARG A 62 -3.47 7.97 9.86
C ARG A 62 -2.30 7.88 10.85
N ALA A 63 -2.12 6.73 11.49
CA ALA A 63 -1.23 6.55 12.63
C ALA A 63 -0.40 5.27 12.59
N LEU A 64 -0.35 4.55 11.45
CA LEU A 64 0.39 3.30 11.31
C LEU A 64 -0.05 2.24 12.34
N THR A 65 -1.35 2.16 12.65
CA THR A 65 -1.80 1.34 13.79
C THR A 65 -1.60 -0.14 13.55
N SER A 66 -1.53 -0.55 12.28
CA SER A 66 -1.23 -1.92 11.87
C SER A 66 0.15 -2.40 12.36
N HIS A 67 1.09 -1.49 12.58
CA HIS A 67 2.43 -1.79 13.09
C HIS A 67 2.48 -1.95 14.63
N GLN A 68 1.36 -1.78 15.33
CA GLN A 68 1.22 -2.06 16.78
C GLN A 68 2.25 -1.32 17.67
N GLY A 69 2.61 -0.10 17.29
CA GLY A 69 3.57 0.74 18.04
C GLY A 69 5.02 0.31 17.90
N LYS A 70 5.33 -0.65 17.02
CA LYS A 70 6.71 -1.03 16.72
C LYS A 70 7.41 0.07 15.90
N PRO A 71 8.73 0.26 16.08
CA PRO A 71 9.51 1.13 15.21
C PRO A 71 9.28 0.76 13.74
N SER A 72 8.84 1.74 12.96
CA SER A 72 8.50 1.55 11.54
C SER A 72 9.36 2.46 10.68
N GLU A 73 9.96 1.89 9.65
CA GLU A 73 10.68 2.63 8.62
C GLU A 73 9.69 3.05 7.52
N LEU A 74 9.83 4.28 7.01
CA LEU A 74 9.10 4.78 5.86
C LEU A 74 10.06 4.91 4.68
N VAL A 75 9.84 4.09 3.65
CA VAL A 75 10.62 4.11 2.41
C VAL A 75 9.83 4.87 1.34
N ASP A 76 10.40 5.95 0.82
CA ASP A 76 9.79 6.74 -0.26
C ASP A 76 9.74 5.94 -1.57
N LEU A 77 8.55 5.80 -2.14
CA LEU A 77 8.31 5.12 -3.42
C LEU A 77 7.97 6.11 -4.54
N GLY A 78 7.93 7.42 -4.27
CA GLY A 78 7.64 8.47 -5.23
C GLY A 78 6.20 8.95 -5.20
N PHE A 79 5.64 9.26 -6.38
CA PHE A 79 4.32 9.88 -6.50
C PHE A 79 3.40 9.10 -7.42
N SER A 80 2.13 9.00 -7.04
CA SER A 80 1.06 8.39 -7.81
C SER A 80 0.03 9.42 -8.26
N ARG A 81 -0.59 9.16 -9.43
CA ARG A 81 -1.79 9.88 -9.87
C ARG A 81 -3.05 9.41 -9.14
N ARG A 82 -2.97 8.28 -8.42
CA ARG A 82 -4.09 7.68 -7.70
C ARG A 82 -4.12 8.13 -6.24
N THR A 83 -5.32 8.43 -5.74
CA THR A 83 -5.56 8.72 -4.32
C THR A 83 -5.67 7.44 -3.50
N GLY A 84 -5.58 7.54 -2.17
CA GLY A 84 -5.86 6.42 -1.27
C GLY A 84 -7.29 5.87 -1.42
N SER A 85 -8.28 6.74 -1.66
CA SER A 85 -9.66 6.29 -1.96
C SER A 85 -9.78 5.50 -3.26
N GLN A 86 -9.00 5.86 -4.29
CA GLN A 86 -8.95 5.09 -5.54
C GLN A 86 -8.25 3.76 -5.34
N LEU A 87 -7.16 3.71 -4.56
CA LEU A 87 -6.51 2.48 -4.14
C LEU A 87 -7.54 1.54 -3.48
N MET A 88 -8.29 2.03 -2.49
CA MET A 88 -9.33 1.24 -1.85
C MET A 88 -10.38 0.75 -2.84
N SER A 89 -10.94 1.63 -3.68
CA SER A 89 -12.01 1.24 -4.63
C SER A 89 -11.58 0.19 -5.65
N VAL A 90 -10.30 0.20 -6.05
CA VAL A 90 -9.77 -0.71 -7.07
C VAL A 90 -9.35 -2.03 -6.45
N LEU A 91 -8.72 -1.99 -5.26
CA LEU A 91 -8.16 -3.19 -4.64
C LEU A 91 -9.16 -3.96 -3.79
N GLN A 92 -10.14 -3.31 -3.15
CA GLN A 92 -11.08 -3.96 -2.24
C GLN A 92 -11.77 -5.22 -2.81
N PRO A 93 -12.17 -5.28 -4.10
CA PRO A 93 -12.76 -6.51 -4.67
C PRO A 93 -11.81 -7.72 -4.71
N HIS A 94 -10.50 -7.49 -4.64
CA HIS A 94 -9.45 -8.52 -4.69
C HIS A 94 -8.94 -8.94 -3.32
N PHE A 95 -9.25 -8.15 -2.27
CA PHE A 95 -8.78 -8.33 -0.90
C PHE A 95 -9.97 -8.35 0.05
N ALA A 96 -10.83 -9.36 -0.13
CA ALA A 96 -12.07 -9.50 0.62
C ALA A 96 -11.81 -9.98 2.07
N PRO A 97 -12.70 -9.66 3.03
CA PRO A 97 -12.62 -10.25 4.36
C PRO A 97 -12.60 -11.78 4.30
N GLY A 98 -11.72 -12.40 5.07
CA GLY A 98 -11.51 -13.85 5.10
C GLY A 98 -10.69 -14.42 3.94
N SER A 99 -10.10 -13.59 3.09
CA SER A 99 -9.18 -14.02 2.02
C SER A 99 -7.70 -13.87 2.39
N TYR A 100 -7.40 -13.71 3.69
CA TYR A 100 -6.05 -13.72 4.23
C TYR A 100 -5.70 -15.17 4.57
N ASP A 101 -4.56 -15.66 4.06
CA ASP A 101 -4.09 -17.05 4.19
C ASP A 101 -3.32 -17.30 5.49
#